data_AF-A0A5C8PJG0-F1
#
_entry.id   AF-A0A5C8PJG0-F1
#
_cell.length_a   1.000
_cell.length_b   1.000
_cell.length_c   1.000
_cell.angle_alpha   90.00
_cell.angle_beta   90.00
_cell.angle_gamma   90.00
#
_symmetry.space_group_name_H-M   'P 1'
#
loop_
_entity.id
_entity.type
_entity.pdbx_description
1 polymer ?
#
loop_
_entity_poly.entity_id
_entity_poly.type
_entity_poly.pdbx_seq_one_letter_code
_entity_poly.pdbx_strand_id
1 'polypeptide(L)' 'MKALAGAFIYLAPFFIIGVIARMIIRKRMEGSSLSDMQDLAGQNRRRRKVFLLGSWRNEE' A
#
# COMPACT_ATOMS: atom_id res chain seq x y z
N MET A 1 -33.65 4.46 -12.33
CA MET A 1 -33.66 3.10 -11.75
C MET A 1 -32.86 2.10 -12.59
N LYS A 2 -33.22 1.81 -13.86
CA LYS A 2 -32.53 0.81 -14.70
C LYS A 2 -31.07 1.14 -15.02
N ALA A 3 -30.76 2.41 -15.34
CA ALA A 3 -29.38 2.83 -15.64
C ALA A 3 -28.43 2.70 -14.45
N LEU A 4 -28.91 3.01 -13.24
CA LEU A 4 -28.15 2.86 -11.99
C LEU A 4 -27.85 1.38 -11.70
N ALA A 5 -28.84 0.50 -11.90
CA ALA A 5 -28.67 -0.94 -11.73
C ALA A 5 -27.66 -1.51 -12.73
N GLY A 6 -27.71 -1.09 -14.00
CA GLY A 6 -26.72 -1.46 -15.01
C GLY A 6 -25.32 -1.02 -14.63
N ALA A 7 -25.15 0.25 -14.23
CA ALA A 7 -23.87 0.76 -13.76
C ALA A 7 -23.32 -0.04 -12.57
N PHE A 8 -24.19 -0.40 -11.61
CA PHE A 8 -23.78 -1.19 -10.44
C PHE A 8 -23.34 -2.61 -10.82
N ILE A 9 -24.04 -3.28 -11.74
CA ILE A 9 -23.68 -4.62 -12.22
C ILE A 9 -22.28 -4.63 -12.85
N TYR A 10 -21.96 -3.61 -13.65
CA TYR A 10 -20.65 -3.52 -14.29
C TYR A 10 -19.54 -3.04 -13.37
N LEU A 11 -19.85 -2.14 -12.42
CA LEU A 11 -18.85 -1.47 -11.59
C LEU A 11 -18.56 -2.24 -10.29
N ALA A 12 -19.56 -2.84 -9.66
CA ALA A 12 -19.42 -3.54 -8.38
C ALA A 12 -18.37 -4.67 -8.40
N PRO A 13 -18.23 -5.50 -9.47
CA PRO A 13 -17.19 -6.51 -9.51
C PRO A 13 -15.77 -5.93 -9.38
N PHE A 14 -15.48 -4.77 -10.00
CA PHE A 14 -14.18 -4.12 -9.88
C PHE A 14 -13.91 -3.66 -8.44
N PHE A 15 -14.92 -3.11 -7.77
CA PHE A 15 -14.82 -2.73 -6.37
C PHE A 15 -14.63 -3.94 -5.46
N ILE A 16 -15.37 -5.02 -5.70
CA ILE A 16 -15.26 -6.27 -4.93
C ILE A 16 -13.85 -6.86 -5.07
N ILE A 17 -13.32 -6.95 -6.30
CA ILE A 17 -11.96 -7.44 -6.55
C ILE A 17 -10.93 -6.56 -5.83
N GLY A 18 -11.07 -5.24 -5.92
CA GLY A 18 -10.17 -4.31 -5.24
C GLY A 18 -10.19 -4.45 -3.72
N VAL A 19 -11.36 -4.62 -3.12
CA VAL A 19 -11.52 -4.84 -1.68
C VAL A 19 -10.91 -6.17 -1.25
N ILE A 20 -11.17 -7.25 -1.99
CA ILE A 20 -10.61 -8.58 -1.72
C ILE A 20 -9.08 -8.54 -1.82
N ALA A 21 -8.53 -7.95 -2.90
CA ALA A 21 -7.09 -7.82 -3.08
C ALA A 21 -6.45 -7.03 -1.93
N ARG A 22 -7.06 -5.90 -1.52
CA ARG A 22 -6.60 -5.11 -0.38
C ARG A 22 -6.62 -5.91 0.92
N MET A 23 -7.67 -6.69 1.16
CA MET A 23 -7.78 -7.52 2.36
C MET A 23 -6.72 -8.62 2.39
N ILE A 24 -6.47 -9.28 1.26
CA ILE A 24 -5.42 -10.30 1.13
C ILE A 24 -4.04 -9.68 1.37
N ILE A 25 -3.74 -8.54 0.75
CA ILE A 25 -2.46 -7.83 0.94
C ILE A 25 -2.29 -7.46 2.41
N ARG A 26 -3.31 -6.86 3.03
CA ARG A 26 -3.26 -6.47 4.44
C ARG A 26 -3.05 -7.67 5.35
N LYS A 27 -3.76 -8.77 5.13
CA LYS A 27 -3.61 -10.01 5.90
C LYS A 27 -2.24 -10.66 5.69
N ARG A 28 -1.68 -10.59 4.47
CA ARG A 28 -0.33 -11.08 4.17
C ARG A 28 0.77 -10.20 4.77
N MET A 29 0.50 -8.90 4.92
CA MET A 29 1.38 -7.94 5.57
C MET A 29 1.17 -7.83 7.09
N GLU A 30 0.11 -8.44 7.63
CA GLU A 30 -0.12 -8.56 9.06
C GLU A 30 0.91 -9.53 9.65
N GLY A 31 2.02 -8.97 10.14
CA GLY A 31 3.17 -9.72 10.62
C GLY A 31 4.48 -9.38 9.91
N SER A 32 4.44 -8.72 8.74
CA SER A 32 5.64 -8.10 8.18
C SER A 32 5.95 -6.83 8.97
N SER A 33 7.04 -6.85 9.72
CA SER A 33 7.55 -5.68 10.41
C SER A 33 8.03 -4.64 9.39
N LEU A 34 8.05 -3.37 9.77
CA LEU A 34 8.62 -2.30 8.94
C LEU A 34 10.10 -2.60 8.59
N SER A 35 10.80 -3.35 9.46
CA SER A 35 12.15 -3.89 9.21
C SER A 35 12.18 -4.92 8.08
N ASP A 36 11.23 -5.85 8.00
CA ASP A 36 11.21 -6.85 6.91
C ASP A 36 10.99 -6.21 5.53
N MET A 37 10.21 -5.12 5.48
CA MET A 37 10.06 -4.32 4.26
C MET A 37 11.30 -3.48 3.94
N GLN A 38 12.07 -3.07 4.95
CA GLN A 38 13.35 -2.38 4.77
C GLN A 38 14.43 -3.33 4.25
N ASP A 39 14.46 -4.58 4.73
CA ASP A 39 15.38 -5.61 4.26
C ASP A 39 15.07 -6.01 2.80
N LEU A 40 13.79 -6.08 2.43
CA LEU A 40 13.35 -6.31 1.04
C LEU A 40 13.65 -5.14 0.09
N ALA A 41 13.76 -3.91 0.60
CA ALA A 41 14.04 -2.74 -0.23
C ALA A 41 15.49 -2.71 -0.76
N GLY A 42 16.41 -3.44 -0.09
CA GLY A 42 17.81 -3.56 -0.50
C GLY A 42 18.49 -2.23 -0.84
N GLN A 43 19.62 -2.28 -1.56
CA GLN A 43 20.38 -1.09 -2.02
C GLN A 43 19.57 -0.11 -2.91
N ASN A 44 18.31 -0.42 -3.24
CA ASN A 44 17.45 0.39 -4.09
C ASN A 44 16.62 1.43 -3.31
N ARG A 45 16.84 1.54 -1.99
CA ARG A 45 16.29 2.62 -1.16
C ARG A 45 16.88 3.97 -1.60
N ARG A 46 16.06 4.81 -2.23
CA ARG A 46 16.47 6.18 -2.62
C ARG A 46 16.81 6.95 -1.34
N ARG A 47 18.09 7.29 -1.13
CA ARG A 47 18.56 8.06 0.03
C ARG A 47 17.67 9.30 0.20
N ARG A 48 16.92 9.36 1.29
CA ARG A 48 16.01 10.47 1.59
C ARG A 48 16.62 11.31 2.71
N LYS A 49 16.65 12.62 2.49
CA LYS A 49 16.99 13.59 3.54
C LYS A 49 15.79 13.68 4.48
N VAL A 50 15.95 13.23 5.72
CA VAL A 50 14.91 13.29 6.75
C VAL A 50 15.29 14.34 7.78
N PHE A 51 14.30 15.10 8.26
CA PHE A 51 14.50 16.08 9.31
C PHE A 51 14.14 15.44 10.65
N LEU A 52 15.14 15.13 11.46
CA LEU A 52 14.98 14.50 12.77
C LEU A 52 15.63 15.40 13.82
N LEU A 53 14.89 15.72 14.89
CA LEU A 53 15.40 16.47 16.06
C LEU A 53 16.04 17.83 15.70
N GLY A 54 15.45 18.57 14.76
CA GLY A 54 15.96 19.89 14.38
C GLY A 54 17.13 19.88 13.40
N SER A 55 17.56 18.71 12.92
CA SER A 55 18.66 18.58 11.96
C SER A 55 18.27 17.72 10.75
N TRP A 56 18.78 18.09 9.58
CA TRP A 56 18.63 17.28 8.37
C TRP A 56 19.69 16.18 8.35
N ARG A 57 19.26 14.92 8.38
CA ARG A 57 20.13 13.76 8.29
C ARG A 57 19.81 12.96 7.03
N ASN A 58 20.85 12.46 6.37
CA ASN A 58 20.69 11.48 5.30
C ASN A 58 20.52 10.11 5.95
N GLU A 59 19.48 9.36 5.57
CA GLU A 59 19.45 7.91 5.83
C GLU A 59 20.57 7.27 5.01
N GLU A 60 21.54 6.67 5.70
CA GLU A 60 22.59 5.82 5.13
C GLU A 60 22.11 4.37 5.01
#